data_AF-A0A9N7VH93-F1
#
_entry.id   AF-A0A9N7VH93-F1
#
_cell.length_a   1.000
_cell.length_b   1.000
_cell.length_c   1.000
_cell.angle_alpha   90.00
_cell.angle_beta   90.00
_cell.angle_gamma   90.00
#
_symmetry.space_group_name_H-M   'P 1'
#
loop_
_entity.id
_entity.type
_entity.pdbx_description
1 polymer ?
#
loop_
_entity_poly.entity_id
_entity_poly.type
_entity_poly.pdbx_seq_one_letter_code
_entity_poly.pdbx_strand_id
1 'polypeptide(L)'
;MAERRAVVAAAVQLDFLQFNDLACETVGGRVIFATDEWFAPAANLLKREAPEFLPTAFTDFGKWMDGWETRRKRTPGHDWCIVQLGVPGRIHGLDIDTSFFTGNHSPFVSVQAGSLGTGSSLIFIFIFISVDSSRLEALIKPEALDVSRFT
;
A
#
# COMPACT_ATOMS: atom_id res chain seq x y z
N MET A 1 23.45 8.16 51.10
CA MET A 1 22.31 8.08 50.16
C MET A 1 22.80 8.63 48.83
N ALA A 2 23.22 7.76 47.90
CA ALA A 2 23.70 8.18 46.58
C ALA A 2 22.49 8.35 45.65
N GLU A 3 22.32 9.56 45.10
CA GLU A 3 21.29 9.84 44.09
C GLU A 3 21.56 9.02 42.82
N ARG A 4 20.63 8.11 42.50
CA ARG A 4 20.60 7.47 41.19
C ARG A 4 20.10 8.50 40.18
N ARG A 5 21.03 9.06 39.41
CA ARG A 5 20.73 9.88 38.25
C ARG A 5 20.00 9.00 37.22
N ALA A 6 18.71 9.27 37.00
CA ALA A 6 17.94 8.59 35.97
C ALA A 6 18.54 8.94 34.60
N VAL A 7 19.13 7.94 33.94
CA VAL A 7 19.44 8.04 32.52
C VAL A 7 18.09 7.94 31.81
N VAL A 8 17.56 9.08 31.37
CA VAL A 8 16.42 9.10 30.44
C VAL A 8 16.97 8.57 29.13
N ALA A 9 16.77 7.27 28.87
CA ALA A 9 17.01 6.72 27.56
C ALA A 9 16.14 7.50 26.58
N ALA A 10 16.76 8.16 25.61
CA ALA A 10 16.01 8.77 24.52
C ALA A 10 15.15 7.66 23.89
N ALA A 11 13.83 7.87 23.86
CA ALA A 11 12.93 6.91 23.23
C ALA A 11 13.37 6.76 21.77
N VAL A 12 13.77 5.53 21.39
CA VAL A 12 14.05 5.23 19.98
C VAL A 12 12.72 5.36 19.25
N GLN A 13 12.61 6.38 18.41
CA GLN A 13 11.46 6.51 17.52
C GLN A 13 11.61 5.47 16.43
N LEU A 14 10.74 4.48 16.42
CA LEU A 14 10.71 3.45 15.39
C LEU A 14 10.34 4.08 14.04
N ASP A 15 10.98 3.61 12.99
CA ASP A 15 10.54 3.87 11.62
C ASP A 15 9.20 3.15 11.40
N PHE A 16 8.27 3.72 10.61
CA PHE A 16 6.99 3.07 10.35
C PHE A 16 7.16 1.73 9.63
N LEU A 17 8.25 1.54 8.89
CA LEU A 17 8.62 0.25 8.27
C LEU A 17 8.91 -0.86 9.30
N GLN A 18 9.10 -0.50 10.59
CA GLN A 18 9.29 -1.46 11.67
C GLN A 18 7.97 -1.86 12.34
N PHE A 19 6.83 -1.27 11.93
CA PHE A 19 5.51 -1.68 12.38
C PHE A 19 4.96 -2.86 11.56
N ASN A 20 3.88 -3.46 12.05
CA ASN A 20 3.20 -4.53 11.34
C ASN A 20 2.54 -3.99 10.06
N ASP A 21 2.74 -4.69 8.95
CA ASP A 21 1.97 -4.45 7.74
C ASP A 21 0.55 -5.00 7.91
N LEU A 22 -0.42 -4.09 7.94
CA LEU A 22 -1.85 -4.40 8.10
C LEU A 22 -2.48 -4.93 6.79
N ALA A 23 -1.85 -4.64 5.65
CA ALA A 23 -2.33 -5.01 4.32
C ALA A 23 -1.78 -6.36 3.84
N CYS A 24 -0.72 -6.87 4.48
CA CYS A 24 -0.08 -8.13 4.14
C CYS A 24 -1.08 -9.30 4.08
N GLU A 25 -0.96 -10.12 3.03
CA GLU A 25 -1.80 -11.29 2.83
C GLU A 25 -1.69 -12.32 3.98
N THR A 26 -0.52 -12.41 4.62
CA THR A 26 -0.27 -13.36 5.72
C THR A 26 -1.04 -13.01 7.00
N VAL A 27 -1.47 -11.76 7.15
CA VAL A 27 -2.36 -11.32 8.25
C VAL A 27 -3.83 -11.27 7.81
N GLY A 28 -4.15 -11.73 6.59
CA GLY A 28 -5.50 -11.77 6.04
C GLY A 28 -5.88 -10.58 5.15
N GLY A 29 -4.91 -9.71 4.83
CA GLY A 29 -5.11 -8.62 3.88
C GLY A 29 -5.41 -9.16 2.49
N ARG A 30 -6.30 -8.48 1.74
CA ARG A 30 -6.69 -8.94 0.41
C ARG A 30 -7.20 -7.82 -0.47
N VAL A 31 -6.99 -7.97 -1.78
CA VAL A 31 -7.65 -7.16 -2.78
C VAL A 31 -9.10 -7.62 -2.94
N ILE A 32 -10.04 -6.70 -2.77
CA ILE A 32 -11.48 -6.93 -2.92
C ILE A 32 -11.93 -6.62 -4.36
N PHE A 33 -11.25 -5.68 -5.00
CA PHE A 33 -11.55 -5.23 -6.36
C PHE A 33 -10.32 -4.57 -6.97
N ALA A 34 -10.13 -4.71 -8.28
CA ALA A 34 -9.20 -3.92 -9.07
C ALA A 34 -9.83 -3.59 -10.43
N THR A 35 -9.54 -2.40 -10.97
CA THR A 35 -10.12 -1.95 -12.24
C THR A 35 -9.61 -2.75 -13.45
N ASP A 36 -8.37 -3.22 -13.38
CA ASP A 36 -7.69 -3.97 -14.43
C ASP A 36 -6.57 -4.80 -13.79
N GLU A 37 -6.41 -6.05 -14.21
CA GLU A 37 -5.38 -6.98 -13.73
C GLU A 37 -4.77 -7.78 -14.89
N TRP A 38 -4.73 -7.18 -16.08
CA TRP A 38 -4.43 -7.89 -17.32
C TRP A 38 -3.01 -8.45 -17.37
N PHE A 39 -2.00 -7.67 -16.95
CA PHE A 39 -0.60 -8.07 -17.05
C PHE A 39 -0.11 -8.76 -15.77
N ALA A 40 -0.48 -8.22 -14.61
CA ALA A 40 -0.17 -8.84 -13.32
C ALA A 40 -1.24 -8.49 -12.27
N PRO A 41 -1.61 -9.44 -11.39
CA PRO A 41 -2.71 -9.27 -10.43
C PRO A 41 -2.38 -8.30 -9.29
N ALA A 42 -3.38 -7.56 -8.83
CA ALA A 42 -3.25 -6.61 -7.73
C ALA A 42 -2.95 -7.30 -6.39
N ALA A 43 -3.30 -8.58 -6.24
CA ALA A 43 -2.96 -9.36 -5.06
C ALA A 43 -1.44 -9.42 -4.78
N ASN A 44 -0.60 -9.28 -5.81
CA ASN A 44 0.86 -9.24 -5.65
C ASN A 44 1.34 -8.06 -4.78
N LEU A 45 0.56 -6.97 -4.67
CA LEU A 45 0.90 -5.81 -3.84
C LEU A 45 0.95 -6.14 -2.34
N LEU A 46 0.36 -7.26 -1.93
CA LEU A 46 0.15 -7.60 -0.52
C LEU A 46 1.04 -8.75 -0.07
N LYS A 47 1.96 -9.21 -0.93
CA LYS A 47 2.91 -10.27 -0.60
C LYS A 47 3.84 -9.82 0.51
N ARG A 48 4.26 -10.78 1.34
CA ARG A 48 5.20 -10.52 2.43
C ARG A 48 6.63 -10.40 1.93
N GLU A 49 6.95 -11.19 0.92
CA GLU A 49 8.28 -11.30 0.34
C GLU A 49 8.63 -10.03 -0.46
N ALA A 50 9.93 -9.75 -0.57
CA ALA A 50 10.39 -8.68 -1.44
C ALA A 50 10.07 -9.04 -2.90
N PRO A 51 9.75 -8.04 -3.75
CA PRO A 51 9.42 -8.31 -5.15
C PRO A 51 10.56 -9.06 -5.86
N GLU A 52 10.19 -9.97 -6.76
CA GLU A 52 11.15 -10.73 -7.57
C GLU A 52 11.10 -10.36 -9.06
N PHE A 53 12.27 -10.35 -9.70
CA PHE A 53 12.38 -10.26 -11.16
C PHE A 53 12.97 -11.53 -11.75
N LEU A 54 12.19 -12.22 -12.57
CA LEU A 54 12.60 -13.46 -13.24
C LEU A 54 12.77 -13.20 -14.74
N PRO A 55 14.00 -13.00 -15.27
CA PRO A 55 14.23 -12.59 -16.66
C PRO A 55 13.64 -13.53 -17.72
N THR A 56 13.50 -14.80 -17.40
CA THR A 56 12.99 -15.86 -18.31
C THR A 56 11.49 -16.12 -18.17
N ALA A 57 10.81 -15.55 -17.17
CA ALA A 57 9.39 -15.79 -16.93
C ALA A 57 8.50 -14.88 -17.79
N PHE A 58 7.50 -15.49 -18.43
CA PHE A 58 6.48 -14.85 -19.26
C PHE A 58 5.14 -15.52 -19.01
N THR A 59 4.07 -14.74 -19.15
CA THR A 59 2.68 -15.22 -19.16
C THR A 59 2.14 -15.12 -20.59
N ASP A 60 0.93 -15.62 -20.82
CA ASP A 60 0.23 -15.44 -22.10
C ASP A 60 -0.01 -13.96 -22.45
N PHE A 61 0.09 -13.06 -21.46
CA PHE A 61 -0.16 -11.64 -21.61
C PHE A 61 1.11 -10.79 -21.68
N GLY A 62 2.30 -11.38 -21.50
CA GLY A 62 3.56 -10.66 -21.62
C GLY A 62 4.60 -11.06 -20.58
N LYS A 63 5.41 -10.11 -20.15
CA LYS A 63 6.42 -10.34 -19.13
C LYS A 63 5.73 -10.68 -17.81
N TRP A 64 6.16 -11.74 -17.12
CA TRP A 64 5.68 -11.98 -15.75
C TRP A 64 6.27 -10.93 -14.82
N MET A 65 5.42 -10.30 -14.01
CA MET A 65 5.81 -9.25 -13.06
C MET A 65 5.30 -9.59 -11.66
N ASP A 66 6.15 -9.39 -10.67
CA ASP A 66 5.81 -9.54 -9.26
C ASP A 66 5.29 -8.22 -8.67
N GLY A 67 4.13 -7.81 -9.15
CA GLY A 67 3.46 -6.59 -8.76
C GLY A 67 2.09 -6.48 -9.43
N TRP A 68 1.48 -5.31 -9.37
CA TRP A 68 0.24 -5.02 -10.09
C TRP A 68 0.53 -4.27 -11.37
N GLU A 69 0.08 -4.79 -12.52
CA GLU A 69 0.27 -4.14 -13.80
C GLU A 69 -1.02 -4.15 -14.63
N THR A 70 -1.46 -2.95 -15.02
CA THR A 70 -2.65 -2.73 -15.82
C THR A 70 -2.31 -2.44 -17.27
N ARG A 71 -3.32 -2.54 -18.15
CA ARG A 71 -3.16 -2.05 -19.52
C ARG A 71 -2.99 -0.54 -19.56
N ARG A 72 -2.17 -0.07 -20.50
CA ARG A 72 -2.04 1.37 -20.78
C ARG A 72 -3.40 1.98 -21.09
N LYS A 73 -3.83 2.90 -20.23
CA LYS A 73 -5.08 3.64 -20.40
C LYS A 73 -4.89 4.73 -21.47
N ARG A 74 -5.82 4.81 -22.43
CA ARG A 74 -5.87 5.85 -23.48
C ARG A 74 -7.11 6.74 -23.36
N THR A 75 -7.76 6.67 -22.21
CA THR A 75 -8.96 7.43 -21.85
C THR A 75 -8.68 8.17 -20.54
N PRO A 76 -9.34 9.29 -20.26
CA PRO A 76 -9.22 9.97 -18.97
C PRO A 76 -9.53 9.04 -17.80
N GLY A 77 -8.79 9.21 -16.70
CA GLY A 77 -8.94 8.42 -15.47
C GLY A 77 -7.65 7.73 -15.04
N HIS A 78 -7.75 6.89 -14.02
CA HIS A 78 -6.66 6.14 -13.42
C HIS A 78 -7.14 4.72 -13.10
N ASP A 79 -6.21 3.79 -12.96
CA ASP A 79 -6.52 2.47 -12.41
C ASP A 79 -6.46 2.51 -10.89
N TRP A 80 -7.32 1.72 -10.25
CA TRP A 80 -7.36 1.60 -8.80
C TRP A 80 -7.75 0.20 -8.35
N CYS A 81 -7.32 -0.14 -7.13
CA CYS A 81 -7.79 -1.32 -6.40
C CYS A 81 -8.34 -0.92 -5.04
N ILE A 82 -9.10 -1.84 -4.45
CA ILE A 82 -9.56 -1.79 -3.05
C ILE A 82 -8.84 -2.90 -2.31
N VAL A 83 -8.06 -2.53 -1.31
CA VAL A 83 -7.44 -3.45 -0.38
C VAL A 83 -8.20 -3.43 0.93
N GLN A 84 -8.69 -4.58 1.39
CA GLN A 84 -9.13 -4.79 2.76
C GLN A 84 -7.93 -5.18 3.62
N LEU A 85 -7.74 -4.49 4.75
CA LEU A 85 -6.73 -4.88 5.74
C LEU A 85 -7.11 -6.19 6.44
N GLY A 86 -6.09 -6.98 6.79
CA GLY A 86 -6.27 -8.26 7.46
C GLY A 86 -6.64 -8.11 8.94
N VAL A 87 -6.18 -7.02 9.56
CA VAL A 87 -6.43 -6.70 10.96
C VAL A 87 -6.75 -5.22 11.15
N PRO A 88 -7.60 -4.85 12.13
CA PRO A 88 -7.75 -3.44 12.53
C PRO A 88 -6.44 -2.90 13.09
N GLY A 89 -6.09 -1.65 12.73
CA GLY A 89 -4.90 -1.01 13.28
C GLY A 89 -4.70 0.40 12.75
N ARG A 90 -3.96 1.23 13.49
CA ARG A 90 -3.67 2.60 13.07
C ARG A 90 -2.66 2.63 11.94
N ILE A 91 -2.94 3.39 10.87
CA ILE A 91 -2.02 3.54 9.75
C ILE A 91 -1.03 4.66 10.08
N HIS A 92 0.25 4.31 10.16
CA HIS A 92 1.35 5.23 10.45
C HIS A 92 2.10 5.69 9.20
N GLY A 93 2.07 4.89 8.14
CA GLY A 93 2.71 5.16 6.86
C GLY A 93 2.25 4.15 5.82
N LEU A 94 2.69 4.36 4.58
CA LEU A 94 2.43 3.49 3.44
C LEU A 94 3.76 3.29 2.72
N ASP A 95 4.08 2.04 2.42
CA ASP A 95 5.21 1.70 1.57
C ASP A 95 4.67 1.37 0.16
N ILE A 96 5.21 2.04 -0.86
CA ILE A 96 4.79 1.87 -2.25
C ILE A 96 6.04 1.51 -3.05
N ASP A 97 6.27 0.22 -3.17
CA ASP A 97 7.39 -0.31 -3.94
C ASP A 97 7.06 -0.38 -5.43
N THR A 98 7.95 0.17 -6.27
CA THR A 98 7.84 0.17 -7.73
C THR A 98 8.99 -0.61 -8.38
N SER A 99 9.63 -1.49 -7.61
CA SER A 99 10.74 -2.33 -8.04
C SER A 99 10.42 -3.04 -9.35
N PHE A 100 11.41 -3.05 -10.24
CA PHE A 100 11.36 -3.67 -11.57
C PHE A 100 10.41 -3.05 -12.60
N PHE A 101 9.60 -2.03 -12.24
CA PHE A 101 8.81 -1.25 -13.18
C PHE A 101 9.62 -0.08 -13.79
N THR A 102 10.64 -0.42 -14.59
CA THR A 102 11.55 0.57 -15.18
C THR A 102 10.95 1.20 -16.44
N GLY A 103 10.29 2.34 -16.27
CA GLY A 103 9.68 3.12 -17.36
C GLY A 103 8.16 2.94 -17.53
N ASN A 104 7.56 2.00 -16.78
CA ASN A 104 6.12 1.78 -16.68
C ASN A 104 5.60 1.85 -15.23
N HIS A 105 6.41 2.31 -14.26
CA HIS A 105 5.93 2.56 -12.90
C HIS A 105 4.84 3.62 -12.90
N SER A 106 3.98 3.57 -11.88
CA SER A 106 2.99 4.63 -11.66
C SER A 106 3.70 5.96 -11.41
N PRO A 107 3.43 7.02 -12.20
CA PRO A 107 4.08 8.31 -11.96
C PRO A 107 3.45 9.07 -10.79
N PHE A 108 2.23 8.71 -10.37
CA PHE A 108 1.57 9.30 -9.21
C PHE A 108 0.75 8.25 -8.46
N VAL A 109 0.75 8.36 -7.13
CA VAL A 109 -0.15 7.58 -6.26
C VAL A 109 -0.92 8.51 -5.34
N SER A 110 -2.22 8.25 -5.18
CA SER A 110 -2.97 8.74 -4.02
C SER A 110 -3.61 7.57 -3.29
N VAL A 111 -3.83 7.75 -2.00
CA VAL A 111 -4.46 6.78 -1.10
C VAL A 111 -5.58 7.45 -0.34
N GLN A 112 -6.73 6.78 -0.31
CA GLN A 112 -7.85 7.09 0.59
C GLN A 112 -8.02 5.93 1.56
N ALA A 113 -8.68 6.14 2.69
CA ALA A 113 -8.97 5.09 3.67
C ALA A 113 -10.25 5.45 4.43
N GLY A 114 -11.03 4.44 4.80
CA GLY A 114 -12.27 4.61 5.56
C GLY A 114 -12.77 3.28 6.09
N SER A 115 -13.46 3.28 7.23
CA SER A 115 -13.98 2.08 7.89
C SER A 115 -15.43 1.79 7.49
N LEU A 116 -15.76 0.54 7.16
CA LEU A 116 -17.12 0.10 6.85
C LEU A 116 -17.79 -0.60 8.05
N GLY A 117 -18.31 0.20 8.98
CA GLY A 117 -19.20 -0.24 10.05
C GLY A 117 -18.52 -0.79 11.32
N THR A 118 -19.34 -0.96 12.37
CA THR A 118 -18.94 -1.47 13.68
C THR A 118 -18.72 -2.99 13.63
N GLY A 119 -17.51 -3.42 13.26
CA GLY A 119 -17.08 -4.82 13.39
C GLY A 119 -16.34 -5.41 12.19
N SER A 120 -16.38 -4.73 11.03
CA SER A 120 -15.64 -5.12 9.84
C SER A 120 -14.59 -4.06 9.55
N SER A 121 -13.32 -4.38 9.79
CA SER A 121 -12.16 -3.54 9.47
C SER A 121 -11.91 -3.49 7.95
N LEU A 122 -12.96 -3.23 7.18
CA LEU A 122 -12.88 -2.89 5.78
C LEU A 122 -12.37 -1.47 5.71
N ILE A 123 -11.05 -1.37 5.63
CA ILE A 123 -10.38 -0.16 5.19
C ILE A 123 -10.33 -0.24 3.67
N PHE A 124 -10.72 0.82 2.97
CA PHE A 124 -10.60 0.90 1.53
C PHE A 124 -9.38 1.73 1.18
N ILE A 125 -8.26 1.10 0.85
CA ILE A 125 -7.12 1.80 0.25
C ILE A 125 -7.41 1.96 -1.24
N PHE A 126 -7.80 3.16 -1.68
CA PHE A 126 -7.87 3.49 -3.10
C PHE A 126 -6.48 3.89 -3.58
N ILE A 127 -5.75 3.01 -4.25
CA ILE A 127 -4.46 3.34 -4.87
C ILE A 127 -4.75 3.92 -6.26
N PHE A 128 -4.54 5.20 -6.48
CA PHE A 128 -4.71 5.81 -7.80
C PHE A 128 -3.41 5.69 -8.58
N ILE A 129 -3.38 5.00 -9.72
CA ILE A 129 -2.23 5.03 -10.64
C ILE A 129 -2.58 5.99 -11.78
N SER A 130 -2.21 7.28 -11.65
CA SER A 130 -2.50 8.30 -12.67
C SER A 130 -1.35 8.44 -13.65
N VAL A 131 -1.64 8.48 -14.96
CA VAL A 131 -0.68 8.75 -16.05
C VAL A 131 -0.87 10.14 -16.65
N ASP A 132 -1.50 11.10 -15.96
CA ASP A 132 -1.61 12.47 -16.48
C ASP A 132 -1.28 13.57 -15.46
N SER A 133 -0.49 14.52 -15.96
CA SER A 133 0.19 15.61 -15.29
C SER A 133 -0.76 16.79 -15.13
N SER A 134 -1.61 16.78 -14.10
CA SER A 134 -2.07 18.03 -13.51
C SER A 134 -2.59 17.83 -12.08
N ARG A 135 -1.63 17.84 -11.16
CA ARG A 135 -1.76 18.28 -9.75
C ARG A 135 -2.70 17.48 -8.86
N LEU A 136 -2.10 16.65 -7.99
CA LEU A 136 -2.63 16.37 -6.65
C LEU A 136 -1.46 16.29 -5.66
N GLU A 137 -1.42 17.22 -4.70
CA GLU A 137 -0.56 17.10 -3.54
C GLU A 137 -1.10 15.96 -2.67
N ALA A 138 -0.33 14.88 -2.53
CA ALA A 138 -0.63 13.81 -1.59
C ALA A 138 -0.36 14.32 -0.16
N LEU A 139 -1.29 15.13 0.36
CA LEU A 139 -1.26 15.56 1.76
C LEU A 139 -2.03 14.54 2.60
N ILE A 140 -1.39 13.42 2.93
CA ILE A 140 -1.73 12.74 4.19
C ILE A 140 -1.17 13.64 5.28
N LYS A 141 -2.03 14.44 5.92
CA LYS A 141 -1.62 15.20 7.10
C LYS A 141 -1.02 14.20 8.12
N PRO A 142 0.11 14.52 8.78
CA PRO A 142 0.87 13.60 9.64
C PRO A 142 0.14 13.20 10.95
N GLU A 143 -1.16 13.47 11.04
CA GLU A 143 -2.02 12.97 12.10
C GLU A 143 -2.36 11.52 11.75
N ALA A 144 -1.53 10.58 12.22
CA ALA A 144 -1.68 9.15 11.97
C ALA A 144 -3.16 8.73 11.94
N LEU A 145 -3.60 8.19 10.78
CA LEU A 145 -4.99 7.90 10.51
C LEU A 145 -5.47 6.81 11.48
N ASP A 146 -6.16 7.24 12.53
CA ASP A 146 -6.68 6.37 13.56
C ASP A 146 -8.00 5.75 13.09
N VAL A 147 -7.89 4.62 12.39
CA VAL A 147 -9.05 3.85 11.95
C VAL A 147 -9.80 3.16 13.09
N SER A 148 -9.29 3.20 14.33
CA SER A 148 -9.99 2.68 15.52
C SER A 148 -11.03 3.66 16.07
N ARG A 149 -11.05 4.91 15.59
CA ARG A 149 -11.92 5.99 16.10
C ARG A 149 -13.12 6.33 15.23
N PHE A 150 -13.38 5.57 14.18
CA PHE A 150 -14.65 5.66 13.45
C PHE A 150 -15.69 4.79 14.17
N THR A 151 -16.10 5.26 15.35
CA THR A 151 -17.23 4.74 16.14
C THR A 151 -18.43 5.64 16.00
#